data_AF-A0A2V2XSW7-F1
#
_entry.id   AF-A0A2V2XSW7-F1
#
_cell.length_a   1.000
_cell.length_b   1.000
_cell.length_c   1.000
_cell.angle_alpha   90.00
_cell.angle_beta   90.00
_cell.angle_gamma   90.00
#
_symmetry.space_group_name_H-M   'P 1'
#
loop_
_entity.id
_entity.type
_entity.pdbx_description
1 polymer ?
#
loop_
_entity_poly.entity_id
_entity_poly.type
_entity_poly.pdbx_seq_one_letter_code
_entity_poly.pdbx_strand_id
1 'polypeptide(L)'
;MSKRLYLSIIMIIIALIAITIIQKDLSGLVGANQTITQTGGGRTSQASEDAWSTTCLRINTVKVKLYNADTPSKWFEGYMYKNNTDFLNVGAVGMIFKIPLSPGSTITFTMRNVAFPLYLLHISPIEGVGDAVIEIIYMEPGKDYTVTLKTSNDYFIELDPEFLPHIPFNSTVDRFYGIVSSC
;
A
#
# COMPACT_ATOMS: atom_id res chain seq x y z
N MET A 1 48.73 1.88 -24.00
CA MET A 1 47.44 2.54 -23.66
C MET A 1 47.62 3.25 -22.33
N SER A 2 47.42 4.57 -22.23
CA SER A 2 47.75 5.30 -21.00
C SER A 2 46.75 4.95 -19.88
N LYS A 3 47.21 4.89 -18.62
CA LYS A 3 46.36 4.59 -17.45
C LYS A 3 45.13 5.50 -17.36
N ARG A 4 45.24 6.74 -17.87
CA ARG A 4 44.14 7.72 -17.94
C ARG A 4 43.08 7.31 -18.96
N LEU A 5 43.48 6.79 -20.12
CA LEU A 5 42.55 6.32 -21.14
C LEU A 5 41.79 5.06 -20.69
N TYR A 6 42.45 4.17 -19.94
CA TYR A 6 41.84 2.97 -19.38
C TYR A 6 40.76 3.30 -18.33
N LEU A 7 41.05 4.26 -17.44
CA LEU A 7 40.08 4.74 -16.44
C LEU A 7 38.86 5.42 -17.08
N SER A 8 39.06 6.23 -18.12
CA SER A 8 37.95 6.86 -18.84
C SER A 8 37.02 5.84 -19.49
N ILE A 9 37.55 4.77 -20.06
CA ILE A 9 36.74 3.71 -20.68
C ILE A 9 35.94 2.94 -19.63
N ILE A 10 36.54 2.62 -18.49
CA ILE A 10 35.83 1.94 -17.39
C ILE A 10 34.67 2.80 -16.88
N MET A 11 34.89 4.10 -16.69
CA MET A 11 33.83 5.01 -16.22
C MET A 11 32.69 5.15 -17.23
N ILE A 12 32.98 5.13 -18.53
CA ILE A 12 31.96 5.14 -19.58
C ILE A 12 31.14 3.84 -19.55
N ILE A 13 31.78 2.68 -19.35
CA ILE A 13 31.09 1.39 -19.25
C ILE A 13 30.18 1.35 -18.01
N ILE A 14 30.66 1.82 -16.86
CA ILE A 14 29.85 1.88 -15.62
C ILE A 14 28.63 2.81 -15.82
N ALA A 15 28.82 3.97 -16.44
CA ALA A 15 27.72 4.90 -16.74
C ALA A 15 26.68 4.28 -17.70
N LEU A 16 27.12 3.53 -18.72
CA LEU A 16 26.22 2.84 -19.65
C LEU A 16 25.42 1.74 -18.95
N ILE A 17 26.03 0.96 -18.05
CA ILE A 17 25.33 -0.07 -17.26
C ILE A 17 24.27 0.59 -16.35
N ALA A 18 24.60 1.70 -15.68
CA ALA A 18 23.65 2.42 -14.84
C ALA A 18 22.43 2.94 -15.62
N ILE A 19 22.63 3.45 -16.85
CA ILE A 19 21.54 3.90 -17.72
C ILE A 19 20.59 2.74 -18.10
N THR A 20 21.13 1.54 -18.37
CA THR A 20 20.29 0.37 -18.70
C THR A 20 19.46 -0.12 -17.52
N ILE A 21 19.96 -0.01 -16.29
CA ILE A 21 19.22 -0.39 -15.08
C ILE A 21 18.04 0.58 -14.86
N ILE A 22 18.28 1.89 -15.01
CA ILE A 22 17.22 2.92 -14.88
C ILE A 22 16.14 2.73 -15.96
N GLN A 23 16.50 2.43 -17.20
CA GLN A 23 15.52 2.18 -18.26
C GLN A 23 14.67 0.93 -18.02
N LYS A 24 15.22 -0.10 -17.36
CA LYS A 24 14.49 -1.33 -17.03
C LYS A 24 13.46 -1.12 -15.92
N ASP A 25 13.74 -0.25 -14.96
CA ASP A 25 12.74 0.19 -13.96
C ASP A 25 11.68 1.12 -14.57
N LEU A 26 12.06 1.98 -15.53
CA LEU A 26 11.11 2.91 -16.16
C LEU A 26 10.20 2.22 -17.19
N SER A 27 10.67 1.18 -17.87
CA SER A 27 9.84 0.39 -18.81
C SER A 27 8.86 -0.57 -18.11
N GLY A 28 9.01 -0.77 -16.79
CA GLY A 28 7.97 -1.34 -15.93
C GLY A 28 6.85 -0.34 -15.57
N LEU A 29 7.09 0.97 -15.73
CA LEU A 29 6.13 2.05 -15.44
C LEU A 29 5.47 2.65 -16.70
N VAL A 30 6.08 2.52 -17.87
CA VAL A 30 5.55 3.02 -19.15
C VAL A 30 4.99 1.86 -19.97
N GLY A 31 3.90 1.27 -19.49
CA GLY A 31 3.14 0.19 -20.15
C GLY A 31 1.64 0.44 -20.26
N ALA A 32 1.16 1.65 -19.93
CA ALA A 32 -0.28 1.97 -19.89
C ALA A 32 -0.81 2.68 -21.15
N ASN A 33 -0.38 2.23 -22.34
CA ASN A 33 -1.03 2.62 -23.60
C ASN A 33 -1.09 1.40 -24.53
N GLN A 34 -1.91 0.41 -24.16
CA GLN A 34 -2.44 -0.54 -25.12
C GLN A 34 -3.91 -0.22 -25.38
N THR A 35 -4.15 0.43 -26.50
CA THR A 35 -5.47 0.52 -27.12
C THR A 35 -5.87 -0.89 -27.55
N ILE A 36 -6.66 -1.58 -26.74
CA ILE A 36 -7.21 -2.89 -27.11
C ILE A 36 -8.42 -2.67 -28.02
N THR A 37 -8.18 -2.85 -29.33
CA THR A 37 -9.24 -3.09 -30.32
C THR A 37 -9.90 -4.42 -30.00
N GLN A 38 -11.11 -4.41 -29.43
CA GLN A 38 -11.93 -5.62 -29.27
C GLN A 38 -12.32 -6.16 -30.65
N THR A 39 -11.69 -7.25 -31.06
CA THR A 39 -12.25 -8.16 -32.08
C THR A 39 -12.66 -9.43 -31.35
N GLY A 40 -13.94 -9.78 -31.44
CA GLY A 40 -14.55 -10.82 -30.63
C GLY A 40 -14.06 -12.24 -30.90
N GLY A 41 -14.27 -13.10 -29.90
CA GLY A 41 -14.26 -14.55 -30.05
C GLY A 41 -13.42 -15.27 -29.00
N GLY A 42 -14.09 -16.01 -28.10
CA GLY A 42 -13.47 -17.08 -27.32
C GLY A 42 -13.61 -16.94 -25.80
N ARG A 43 -14.56 -17.68 -25.23
CA ARG A 43 -14.72 -17.88 -23.78
C ARG A 43 -13.50 -18.65 -23.23
N THR A 44 -12.64 -17.96 -22.50
CA THR A 44 -11.87 -18.52 -21.39
C THR A 44 -12.15 -17.64 -20.18
N SER A 45 -12.79 -18.20 -19.15
CA SER A 45 -13.10 -17.52 -17.89
C SER A 45 -11.81 -17.30 -17.10
N GLN A 46 -11.10 -16.26 -17.47
CA GLN A 46 -9.99 -15.70 -16.71
C GLN A 46 -10.64 -14.82 -15.65
N ALA A 47 -10.78 -15.35 -14.42
CA ALA A 47 -11.18 -14.54 -13.29
C ALA A 47 -10.20 -13.38 -13.18
N SER A 48 -10.70 -12.14 -13.21
CA SER A 48 -9.87 -10.95 -13.36
C SER A 48 -8.91 -10.84 -12.18
N GLU A 49 -7.62 -10.79 -12.44
CA GLU A 49 -6.57 -10.49 -11.45
C GLU A 49 -6.82 -9.14 -10.72
N ASP A 50 -7.70 -8.30 -11.27
CA ASP A 50 -8.15 -7.03 -10.70
C ASP A 50 -9.30 -7.13 -9.69
N ALA A 51 -9.84 -8.32 -9.42
CA ALA A 51 -10.92 -8.44 -8.44
C ALA A 51 -10.41 -8.13 -7.02
N TRP A 52 -11.20 -7.39 -6.24
CA TRP A 52 -10.92 -7.14 -4.83
C TRP A 52 -11.04 -8.45 -4.04
N SER A 53 -9.96 -8.82 -3.35
CA SER A 53 -9.95 -9.92 -2.40
C SER A 53 -10.00 -9.38 -0.97
N THR A 54 -10.26 -10.23 0.01
CA THR A 54 -10.23 -9.84 1.44
C THR A 54 -9.23 -10.67 2.22
N THR A 55 -8.73 -10.10 3.31
CA THR A 55 -7.96 -10.79 4.34
C THR A 55 -8.62 -10.62 5.69
N CYS A 56 -8.29 -11.52 6.62
CA CYS A 56 -8.70 -11.42 8.01
C CYS A 56 -7.47 -11.20 8.89
N LEU A 57 -7.50 -10.14 9.69
CA LEU A 57 -6.51 -9.86 10.72
C LEU A 57 -7.17 -9.75 12.08
N ARG A 58 -6.38 -9.82 13.14
CA ARG A 58 -6.75 -9.40 14.48
C ARG A 58 -5.98 -8.15 14.83
N ILE A 59 -6.68 -7.08 15.22
CA ILE A 59 -6.08 -5.90 15.86
C ILE A 59 -6.41 -6.01 17.35
N ASN A 60 -5.38 -6.22 18.17
CA ASN A 60 -5.50 -6.73 19.53
C ASN A 60 -6.35 -8.01 19.54
N THR A 61 -7.51 -7.98 20.19
CA THR A 61 -8.42 -9.12 20.32
C THR A 61 -9.54 -9.13 19.27
N VAL A 62 -9.64 -8.09 18.43
CA VAL A 62 -10.77 -7.88 17.53
C VAL A 62 -10.42 -8.35 16.13
N LYS A 63 -11.24 -9.25 15.58
CA LYS A 63 -11.14 -9.68 14.18
C LYS A 63 -11.64 -8.58 13.26
N VAL A 64 -10.86 -8.27 12.24
CA VAL A 64 -11.19 -7.35 11.17
C VAL A 64 -11.08 -8.06 9.83
N LYS A 65 -12.06 -7.84 8.96
CA LYS A 65 -12.00 -8.25 7.56
C LYS A 65 -11.67 -7.02 6.73
N LEU A 66 -10.63 -7.10 5.90
CA LEU A 66 -10.10 -5.96 5.16
C LEU A 66 -10.02 -6.31 3.67
N TYR A 67 -10.34 -5.37 2.79
CA TYR A 67 -10.02 -5.48 1.37
C TYR A 67 -8.51 -5.42 1.16
N ASN A 68 -7.98 -6.24 0.26
CA ASN A 68 -6.56 -6.21 -0.10
C ASN A 68 -6.34 -5.20 -1.23
N ALA A 69 -5.62 -4.12 -0.94
CA ALA A 69 -5.01 -3.30 -1.97
C ALA A 69 -3.62 -3.88 -2.27
N ASP A 70 -3.58 -4.89 -3.14
CA ASP A 70 -2.42 -5.73 -3.44
C ASP A 70 -1.78 -5.44 -4.80
N THR A 71 -2.38 -4.56 -5.59
CA THR A 71 -1.85 -4.09 -6.88
C THR A 71 -1.74 -2.57 -6.90
N PRO A 72 -0.85 -1.99 -7.73
CA PRO A 72 -0.77 -0.54 -7.90
C PRO A 72 -2.11 0.11 -8.24
N SER A 73 -2.93 -0.52 -9.10
CA SER A 73 -4.27 0.00 -9.41
C SER A 73 -5.12 0.14 -8.16
N LYS A 74 -5.14 -0.88 -7.30
CA LYS A 74 -5.90 -0.84 -6.04
C LYS A 74 -5.31 0.14 -5.03
N TRP A 75 -3.99 0.35 -5.02
CA TRP A 75 -3.36 1.38 -4.18
C TRP A 75 -3.80 2.78 -4.56
N PHE A 76 -3.83 3.09 -5.87
CA PHE A 76 -4.28 4.40 -6.36
C PHE A 76 -5.80 4.58 -6.28
N GLU A 77 -6.57 3.51 -6.44
CA GLU A 77 -8.03 3.58 -6.34
C GLU A 77 -8.49 3.74 -4.89
N GLY A 78 -7.97 2.95 -3.95
CA GLY A 78 -8.37 2.99 -2.54
C GLY A 78 -9.89 3.05 -2.37
N TYR A 79 -10.36 4.00 -1.55
CA TYR A 79 -11.78 4.28 -1.37
C TYR A 79 -12.40 5.30 -2.35
N MET A 80 -11.68 5.71 -3.40
CA MET A 80 -12.19 6.68 -4.37
C MET A 80 -13.51 6.20 -4.99
N TYR A 81 -14.49 7.12 -5.06
CA TYR A 81 -15.81 6.92 -5.66
C TYR A 81 -16.69 5.85 -5.01
N LYS A 82 -16.30 5.33 -3.84
CA LYS A 82 -17.10 4.39 -3.07
C LYS A 82 -17.98 5.15 -2.09
N ASN A 83 -19.09 4.53 -1.69
CA ASN A 83 -20.07 5.14 -0.79
C ASN A 83 -19.87 4.74 0.68
N ASN A 84 -19.17 3.63 0.95
CA ASN A 84 -18.86 3.15 2.29
C ASN A 84 -17.61 2.26 2.30
N THR A 85 -17.20 1.84 3.49
CA THR A 85 -16.05 0.96 3.73
C THR A 85 -16.28 -0.48 3.25
N ASP A 86 -17.53 -0.96 3.20
CA ASP A 86 -17.94 -2.29 2.72
C ASP A 86 -18.58 -2.27 1.31
N PHE A 87 -17.87 -1.71 0.33
CA PHE A 87 -18.43 -1.42 -1.00
C PHE A 87 -18.85 -2.66 -1.84
N LEU A 88 -18.37 -3.86 -1.49
CA LEU A 88 -18.83 -5.13 -2.10
C LEU A 88 -19.80 -5.91 -1.20
N ASN A 89 -20.22 -5.36 -0.06
CA ASN A 89 -21.13 -5.99 0.91
C ASN A 89 -20.65 -7.37 1.40
N VAL A 90 -19.36 -7.50 1.71
CA VAL A 90 -18.75 -8.75 2.21
C VAL A 90 -18.43 -8.70 3.70
N GLY A 91 -18.85 -7.64 4.40
CA GLY A 91 -18.58 -7.38 5.81
C GLY A 91 -17.13 -6.97 6.06
N ALA A 92 -16.50 -6.30 5.10
CA ALA A 92 -15.19 -5.69 5.30
C ALA A 92 -15.34 -4.35 6.03
N VAL A 93 -14.39 -4.02 6.91
CA VAL A 93 -14.42 -2.80 7.75
C VAL A 93 -13.29 -1.85 7.43
N GLY A 94 -12.59 -2.09 6.32
CA GLY A 94 -11.40 -1.34 5.94
C GLY A 94 -10.64 -1.99 4.78
N MET A 95 -9.45 -1.45 4.52
CA MET A 95 -8.55 -1.85 3.44
C MET A 95 -7.11 -1.90 3.93
N ILE A 96 -6.33 -2.88 3.49
CA ILE A 96 -4.91 -3.02 3.80
C ILE A 96 -4.03 -2.71 2.58
N PHE A 97 -2.97 -1.95 2.81
CA PHE A 97 -1.99 -1.54 1.80
C PHE A 97 -0.61 -2.07 2.20
N LYS A 98 -0.04 -2.94 1.36
CA LYS A 98 1.34 -3.42 1.48
C LYS A 98 2.15 -2.89 0.29
N ILE A 99 2.77 -1.74 0.47
CA ILE A 99 3.45 -1.01 -0.60
C ILE A 99 4.96 -1.23 -0.44
N PRO A 100 5.66 -1.86 -1.41
CA PRO A 100 7.07 -2.22 -1.28
C PRO A 100 7.95 -0.98 -1.48
N LEU A 101 8.21 -0.25 -0.40
CA LEU A 101 9.07 0.93 -0.40
C LEU A 101 10.21 0.79 0.61
N SER A 102 11.27 1.57 0.38
CA SER A 102 12.43 1.58 1.26
C SER A 102 12.15 2.33 2.56
N PRO A 103 12.83 1.99 3.68
CA PRO A 103 12.79 2.80 4.89
C PRO A 103 13.16 4.26 4.59
N GLY A 104 12.46 5.20 5.23
CA GLY A 104 12.63 6.64 5.01
C GLY A 104 11.91 7.18 3.77
N SER A 105 11.32 6.32 2.92
CA SER A 105 10.38 6.78 1.89
C SER A 105 9.13 7.37 2.52
N THR A 106 8.56 8.38 1.86
CA THR A 106 7.28 8.98 2.24
C THR A 106 6.17 8.46 1.34
N ILE A 107 4.99 8.25 1.93
CA ILE A 107 3.75 7.96 1.21
C ILE A 107 2.75 9.05 1.55
N THR A 108 2.07 9.56 0.54
CA THR A 108 0.92 10.45 0.72
C THR A 108 -0.36 9.68 0.44
N PHE A 109 -1.18 9.54 1.47
CA PHE A 109 -2.56 9.07 1.36
C PHE A 109 -3.44 10.28 1.04
N THR A 110 -4.08 10.26 -0.13
CA THR A 110 -4.99 11.32 -0.57
C THR A 110 -6.42 10.87 -0.39
N MET A 111 -7.23 11.68 0.30
CA MET A 111 -8.67 11.47 0.45
C MET A 111 -9.47 12.12 -0.69
N ARG A 112 -8.82 12.40 -1.82
CA ARG A 112 -9.47 12.94 -3.02
C ARG A 112 -10.53 11.97 -3.52
N ASN A 113 -11.75 12.45 -3.73
CA ASN A 113 -12.90 11.66 -4.19
C ASN A 113 -13.31 10.50 -3.25
N VAL A 114 -12.86 10.51 -2.00
CA VAL A 114 -13.39 9.65 -0.94
C VAL A 114 -14.53 10.39 -0.25
N ALA A 115 -15.71 9.78 -0.14
CA ALA A 115 -16.93 10.45 0.32
C ALA A 115 -17.09 10.48 1.86
N PHE A 116 -16.27 9.73 2.59
CA PHE A 116 -16.41 9.51 4.03
C PHE A 116 -15.03 9.53 4.73
N PRO A 117 -14.99 9.84 6.04
CA PRO A 117 -13.75 9.81 6.80
C PRO A 117 -13.23 8.39 7.03
N LEU A 118 -11.93 8.27 7.29
CA LEU A 118 -11.24 7.02 7.56
C LEU A 118 -10.22 7.21 8.69
N TYR A 119 -9.83 6.15 9.38
CA TYR A 119 -8.58 6.14 10.16
C TYR A 119 -7.49 5.44 9.38
N LEU A 120 -6.33 6.06 9.25
CA LEU A 120 -5.11 5.42 8.80
C LEU A 120 -4.34 4.88 10.00
N LEU A 121 -4.18 3.57 10.04
CA LEU A 121 -3.28 2.90 10.97
C LEU A 121 -1.98 2.67 10.23
N HIS A 122 -0.86 3.11 10.81
CA HIS A 122 0.49 2.75 10.37
C HIS A 122 0.97 1.58 11.22
N ILE A 123 1.26 0.47 10.56
CA ILE A 123 1.72 -0.77 11.19
C ILE A 123 3.19 -0.96 10.85
N SER A 124 3.98 -1.27 11.87
CA SER A 124 5.40 -1.54 11.72
C SER A 124 5.79 -2.78 12.52
N PRO A 125 6.65 -3.67 12.00
CA PRO A 125 7.16 -4.80 12.75
C PRO A 125 8.15 -4.33 13.81
N ILE A 126 7.89 -4.71 15.06
CA ILE A 126 8.74 -4.40 16.21
C ILE A 126 9.36 -5.70 16.75
N GLU A 127 10.68 -5.71 16.91
CA GLU A 127 11.42 -6.86 17.43
C GLU A 127 10.90 -7.28 18.81
N GLY A 128 10.65 -8.58 18.99
CA GLY A 128 10.12 -9.14 20.24
C GLY A 128 8.62 -8.89 20.50
N VAL A 129 7.94 -8.14 19.63
CA VAL A 129 6.53 -7.77 19.77
C VAL A 129 5.69 -8.29 18.60
N GLY A 130 6.20 -8.18 17.37
CA GLY A 130 5.47 -8.46 16.13
C GLY A 130 4.96 -7.19 15.47
N ASP A 131 3.94 -7.31 14.63
CA ASP A 131 3.34 -6.16 13.94
C ASP A 131 2.56 -5.29 14.91
N ALA A 132 2.88 -4.01 15.00
CA ALA A 132 2.26 -3.08 15.95
C ALA A 132 1.75 -1.81 15.26
N VAL A 133 0.57 -1.35 15.68
CA VAL A 133 0.01 -0.05 15.28
C VAL A 133 0.81 1.05 15.99
N ILE A 134 1.66 1.74 15.23
CA ILE A 134 2.58 2.76 15.77
C ILE A 134 2.05 4.18 15.61
N GLU A 135 1.07 4.39 14.75
CA GLU A 135 0.41 5.67 14.51
C GLU A 135 -1.03 5.46 14.07
N ILE A 136 -1.93 6.37 14.47
CA ILE A 136 -3.32 6.41 14.07
C ILE A 136 -3.63 7.85 13.64
N ILE A 137 -4.09 8.04 12.41
CA ILE A 137 -4.39 9.35 11.84
C ILE A 137 -5.86 9.37 11.41
N TYR A 138 -6.63 10.33 11.90
CA TYR A 138 -7.99 10.58 11.38
C TYR A 138 -7.90 11.34 10.06
N MET A 139 -8.43 10.73 8.99
CA MET A 139 -8.38 11.24 7.64
C MET A 139 -9.75 11.76 7.20
N GLU A 140 -9.80 13.05 6.85
CA GLU A 140 -11.01 13.72 6.36
C GLU A 140 -11.07 13.71 4.83
N PRO A 141 -12.29 13.62 4.24
CA PRO A 141 -12.49 13.76 2.80
C PRO A 141 -11.79 14.98 2.19
N GLY A 142 -11.14 14.77 1.05
CA GLY A 142 -10.49 15.83 0.27
C GLY A 142 -9.17 16.37 0.82
N LYS A 143 -8.60 15.76 1.87
CA LYS A 143 -7.29 16.13 2.44
C LYS A 143 -6.20 15.09 2.14
N ASP A 144 -4.95 15.53 2.23
CA ASP A 144 -3.77 14.68 2.02
C ASP A 144 -3.01 14.49 3.33
N TYR A 145 -2.52 13.27 3.55
CA TYR A 145 -1.81 12.86 4.76
C TYR A 145 -0.52 12.14 4.39
N THR A 146 0.63 12.65 4.83
CA THR A 146 1.94 12.08 4.52
C THR A 146 2.51 11.35 5.72
N VAL A 147 2.92 10.10 5.50
CA VAL A 147 3.58 9.24 6.48
C VAL A 147 4.95 8.83 5.96
N THR A 148 5.90 8.60 6.87
CA THR A 148 7.26 8.15 6.53
C THR A 148 7.44 6.72 7.01
N LEU A 149 7.90 5.83 6.13
CA LEU A 149 8.18 4.44 6.50
C LEU A 149 9.36 4.38 7.49
N LYS A 150 9.17 3.66 8.58
CA LYS A 150 10.21 3.36 9.56
C LYS A 150 10.99 2.11 9.15
N THR A 151 10.32 1.14 8.53
CA THR A 151 10.94 -0.10 8.02
C THR A 151 10.47 -0.43 6.61
N SER A 152 11.13 -1.37 5.93
CA SER A 152 10.73 -1.86 4.60
C SER A 152 9.47 -2.73 4.62
N ASN A 153 9.04 -3.12 5.82
CA ASN A 153 7.93 -4.04 6.05
C ASN A 153 6.73 -3.33 6.68
N ASP A 154 6.80 -2.01 6.78
CA ASP A 154 5.67 -1.20 7.22
C ASP A 154 4.50 -1.38 6.24
N TYR A 155 3.29 -1.38 6.78
CA TYR A 155 2.06 -1.44 6.00
C TYR A 155 0.98 -0.61 6.66
N PHE A 156 -0.10 -0.37 5.92
CA PHE A 156 -1.14 0.55 6.35
C PHE A 156 -2.51 -0.10 6.30
N ILE A 157 -3.37 0.29 7.24
CA ILE A 157 -4.79 -0.09 7.22
C ILE A 157 -5.62 1.19 7.23
N GLU A 158 -6.45 1.37 6.23
CA GLU A 158 -7.55 2.34 6.27
C GLU A 158 -8.76 1.65 6.90
N LEU A 159 -9.29 2.22 7.99
CA LEU A 159 -10.34 1.61 8.80
C LEU A 159 -11.55 2.53 8.94
N ASP A 160 -12.73 1.93 8.97
CA ASP A 160 -13.98 2.61 9.29
C ASP A 160 -13.93 3.30 10.67
N PRO A 161 -14.20 4.63 10.75
CA PRO A 161 -14.31 5.34 12.01
C PRO A 161 -15.39 4.80 12.96
N GLU A 162 -16.47 4.21 12.45
CA GLU A 162 -17.50 3.57 13.28
C GLU A 162 -17.00 2.26 13.88
N PHE A 163 -16.01 1.61 13.26
CA PHE A 163 -15.45 0.35 13.75
C PHE A 163 -14.34 0.57 14.80
N LEU A 164 -13.57 1.65 14.70
CA LEU A 164 -12.42 1.93 15.58
C LEU A 164 -12.75 1.84 17.09
N PRO A 165 -13.88 2.38 17.61
CA PRO A 165 -14.22 2.31 19.04
C PRO A 165 -14.39 0.89 19.58
N HIS A 166 -14.57 -0.11 18.70
CA HIS A 166 -14.64 -1.51 19.09
C HIS A 166 -13.28 -2.14 19.32
N ILE A 167 -12.19 -1.50 18.87
CA ILE A 167 -10.83 -1.96 19.07
C ILE A 167 -10.31 -1.37 20.39
N PRO A 168 -9.92 -2.22 21.37
CA PRO A 168 -9.41 -1.75 22.65
C PRO A 168 -7.97 -1.26 22.49
N PHE A 169 -7.77 -0.05 21.97
CA PHE A 169 -6.46 0.60 21.97
C PHE A 169 -6.10 1.03 23.39
N ASN A 170 -4.93 0.63 23.86
CA ASN A 170 -4.47 1.00 25.19
C ASN A 170 -3.54 2.19 25.05
N SER A 171 -3.99 3.39 25.44
CA SER A 171 -3.21 4.62 25.27
C SER A 171 -2.12 4.81 26.33
N THR A 172 -1.69 3.75 27.03
CA THR A 172 -0.77 3.88 28.17
C THR A 172 0.62 3.29 27.91
N VAL A 173 1.57 4.22 27.88
CA VAL A 173 3.03 4.20 28.15
C VAL A 173 3.96 3.36 27.25
N ASP A 174 3.50 2.31 26.55
CA ASP A 174 4.40 1.49 25.74
C ASP A 174 4.20 1.68 24.22
N ARG A 175 4.76 2.78 23.66
CA ARG A 175 5.19 3.04 22.26
C ARG A 175 4.29 2.67 21.05
N PHE A 176 3.17 1.98 21.20
CA PHE A 176 2.27 1.50 20.15
C PHE A 176 0.84 1.37 20.70
N TYR A 177 -0.15 1.51 19.82
CA TYR A 177 -1.57 1.51 20.16
C TYR A 177 -2.17 0.09 20.26
N GLY A 178 -1.64 -0.87 19.49
CA GLY A 178 -2.11 -2.25 19.48
C GLY A 178 -1.23 -3.19 18.65
N ILE A 179 -1.46 -4.50 18.80
CA ILE A 179 -0.75 -5.56 18.08
C ILE A 179 -1.63 -6.10 16.96
N VAL A 180 -1.04 -6.34 15.80
CA VAL A 180 -1.71 -6.92 14.64
C VAL A 180 -1.20 -8.34 14.43
N SER A 181 -2.12 -9.27 14.15
CA SER A 181 -1.79 -10.66 13.86
C SER A 181 -2.76 -11.23 12.83
N SER A 182 -2.43 -12.38 12.24
CA SER A 182 -3.37 -13.06 11.37
C SER A 182 -4.58 -13.57 12.15
N CYS A 183 -5.72 -13.63 11.47
CA CYS A 183 -6.75 -14.57 11.89
C CYS A 183 -6.22 -16.01 11.78
#